data_AF-A0A383B5L5-F1
#
_entry.id   AF-A0A383B5L5-F1
#
_cell.length_a   1.000
_cell.length_b   1.000
_cell.length_c   1.000
_cell.angle_alpha   90.00
_cell.angle_beta   90.00
_cell.angle_gamma   90.00
#
_symmetry.space_group_name_H-M   'P 1'
#
loop_
_entity.id
_entity.type
_entity.pdbx_description
1 polymer ?
#
loop_
_entity_poly.entity_id
_entity_poly.type
_entity_poly.pdbx_seq_one_letter_code
_entity_poly.pdbx_strand_id
1 'polypeptide(L)'
;VSMKLNASINRMKGVNNNIQNAVSFLEVQDGVLEGSASILARMGELKALSQDVLKNASDIANYNSEFKNLQVQLYQMSQETFNGVSLFATTTTATGATSTVFGGTNATAADQLDNTVDIYTTERGTGGSKVSINKTSMLSSVTFDADLQDAGAVRGGEMDSVAWSSTATDLNGTLQANGTYDDAFSFASITSADAKNLADIGTSFFTKALENIATLRAENGGSASRLNFSLQHANRTQTNLEAANGR
;
A
#
# COMPACT_ATOMS: atom_id res chain seq x y z
N VAL A 1 28.49 -37.51 0.65
CA VAL A 1 27.03 -37.25 0.54
C VAL A 1 26.54 -36.42 1.73
N SER A 2 26.92 -36.76 2.97
CA SER A 2 26.56 -36.03 4.20
C SER A 2 26.94 -34.54 4.21
N MET A 3 28.09 -34.15 3.64
CA MET A 3 28.45 -32.72 3.49
C MET A 3 27.48 -31.94 2.58
N LYS A 4 26.96 -32.57 1.52
CA LYS A 4 25.97 -31.93 0.63
C LYS A 4 24.60 -31.83 1.29
N LEU A 5 24.19 -32.86 2.05
CA LEU A 5 22.95 -32.84 2.84
C LEU A 5 22.98 -31.79 3.95
N ASN A 6 24.06 -31.73 4.74
CA ASN A 6 24.24 -30.69 5.76
C ASN A 6 24.19 -29.27 5.17
N ALA A 7 24.80 -29.06 4.00
CA ALA A 7 24.74 -27.78 3.31
C ALA A 7 23.30 -27.44 2.84
N SER A 8 22.54 -28.41 2.34
CA SER A 8 21.12 -28.21 2.00
C SER A 8 20.26 -27.90 3.22
N ILE A 9 20.47 -28.58 4.35
CA ILE A 9 19.76 -28.31 5.61
C ILE A 9 20.03 -26.87 6.08
N ASN A 10 21.29 -26.43 6.07
CA ASN A 10 21.64 -25.07 6.48
C ASN A 10 21.03 -24.01 5.54
N ARG A 11 21.01 -24.25 4.23
CA ARG A 11 20.31 -23.38 3.28
C ARG A 11 18.80 -23.36 3.54
N MET A 12 18.19 -24.50 3.83
CA MET A 12 16.75 -24.59 4.13
C MET A 12 16.39 -23.85 5.42
N LYS A 13 17.24 -23.89 6.45
CA LYS A 13 17.07 -23.05 7.65
C LYS A 13 17.06 -21.56 7.30
N GLY A 14 17.97 -21.12 6.44
CA GLY A 14 17.99 -19.75 5.93
C GLY A 14 16.71 -19.39 5.16
N VAL A 15 16.23 -20.29 4.31
CA VAL A 15 14.95 -20.15 3.59
C VAL A 15 13.77 -20.02 4.56
N ASN A 16 13.68 -20.88 5.57
CA ASN A 16 12.61 -20.82 6.58
C ASN A 16 12.62 -19.48 7.34
N ASN A 17 13.79 -18.98 7.72
CA ASN A 17 13.92 -17.67 8.36
C ASN A 17 13.50 -16.53 7.41
N ASN A 18 13.89 -16.59 6.14
CA ASN A 18 13.49 -15.59 5.15
C ASN A 18 11.97 -15.58 4.92
N ILE A 19 11.34 -16.74 4.84
CA ILE A 19 9.88 -16.85 4.70
C ILE A 19 9.19 -16.30 5.96
N GLN A 20 9.67 -16.65 7.16
CA GLN A 20 9.12 -16.12 8.41
C GLN A 20 9.24 -14.60 8.49
N ASN A 21 10.41 -14.03 8.16
CA ASN A 21 10.59 -12.58 8.11
C ASN A 21 9.66 -11.90 7.11
N ALA A 22 9.42 -12.53 5.95
CA ALA A 22 8.47 -12.04 4.96
C ALA A 22 7.02 -12.10 5.45
N VAL A 23 6.64 -13.15 6.18
CA VAL A 23 5.32 -13.23 6.85
C VAL A 23 5.18 -12.12 7.88
N SER A 24 6.16 -11.93 8.77
CA SER A 24 6.14 -10.84 9.77
C SER A 24 6.10 -9.46 9.12
N PHE A 25 6.81 -9.26 8.01
CA PHE A 25 6.72 -8.01 7.24
C PHE A 25 5.28 -7.76 6.75
N LEU A 26 4.60 -8.77 6.19
CA LEU A 26 3.22 -8.64 5.71
C LEU A 26 2.22 -8.45 6.84
N GLU A 27 2.42 -9.08 8.01
CA GLU A 27 1.57 -8.88 9.19
C GLU A 27 1.67 -7.45 9.73
N VAL A 28 2.89 -6.91 9.84
CA VAL A 28 3.08 -5.50 10.22
C VAL A 28 2.48 -4.57 9.16
N GLN A 29 2.67 -4.87 7.88
CA GLN A 29 2.08 -4.08 6.80
C GLN A 29 0.54 -4.07 6.85
N ASP A 30 -0.11 -5.22 7.11
CA ASP A 30 -1.57 -5.27 7.29
C ASP A 30 -2.04 -4.47 8.51
N GLY A 31 -1.31 -4.54 9.63
CA GLY A 31 -1.64 -3.74 10.82
C GLY A 31 -1.60 -2.23 10.57
N VAL A 32 -0.61 -1.76 9.79
CA VAL A 32 -0.54 -0.34 9.41
C VAL A 32 -1.65 0.03 8.42
N LEU A 33 -1.99 -0.85 7.47
CA LEU A 33 -3.14 -0.64 6.57
C LEU A 33 -4.47 -0.60 7.32
N GLU A 34 -4.65 -1.40 8.36
CA GLU A 34 -5.84 -1.38 9.22
C GLU A 34 -5.97 -0.05 9.98
N GLY A 35 -4.87 0.45 10.55
CA GLY A 35 -4.86 1.77 11.18
C GLY A 35 -5.14 2.90 10.17
N SER A 36 -4.62 2.77 8.95
CA SER A 36 -4.87 3.72 7.86
C SER A 36 -6.34 3.76 7.44
N ALA A 37 -7.01 2.60 7.37
CA ALA A 37 -8.45 2.52 7.12
C ALA A 37 -9.25 3.19 8.24
N SER A 38 -8.82 3.05 9.50
CA SER A 38 -9.47 3.72 10.64
C SER A 38 -9.33 5.24 10.58
N ILE A 39 -8.17 5.75 10.15
CA ILE A 39 -7.97 7.18 9.87
C ILE A 39 -8.92 7.67 8.77
N LEU A 40 -8.98 6.96 7.64
CA LEU A 40 -9.87 7.33 6.52
C LEU A 40 -11.36 7.30 6.92
N ALA A 41 -11.78 6.31 7.73
CA ALA A 41 -13.14 6.25 8.26
C ALA A 41 -13.45 7.47 9.14
N ARG A 42 -12.54 7.84 10.05
CA ARG A 42 -12.66 9.05 10.87
C ARG A 42 -12.73 10.31 10.01
N MET A 43 -11.91 10.41 8.97
CA MET A 43 -11.94 11.54 8.04
C MET A 43 -13.29 11.63 7.31
N GLY A 44 -13.89 10.49 6.94
CA GLY A 44 -15.24 10.43 6.37
C GLY A 44 -16.33 10.85 7.36
N GLU A 45 -16.21 10.49 8.64
CA GLU A 45 -17.10 10.97 9.71
C GLU A 45 -17.04 12.49 9.84
N LEU A 46 -15.84 13.07 9.85
CA LEU A 46 -15.65 14.52 9.89
C LEU A 46 -16.32 15.18 8.70
N LYS A 47 -16.22 14.59 7.49
CA LYS A 47 -16.90 15.08 6.29
C LYS A 47 -18.41 15.11 6.49
N ALA A 48 -19.01 14.04 6.98
CA ALA A 48 -20.44 13.97 7.25
C ALA A 48 -20.86 15.03 8.30
N LEU A 49 -20.09 15.20 9.37
CA LEU A 49 -20.35 16.21 10.40
C LEU A 49 -20.26 17.65 9.87
N SER A 50 -19.36 17.91 8.91
CA SER A 50 -19.21 19.24 8.30
C SER A 50 -20.31 19.60 7.31
N GLN A 51 -21.05 18.61 6.81
CA GLN A 51 -22.19 18.81 5.90
C GLN A 51 -23.48 19.12 6.66
N ASP A 52 -23.49 19.01 7.99
CA ASP A 52 -24.64 19.35 8.82
C ASP A 52 -24.83 20.88 8.87
N VAL A 53 -25.93 21.35 8.28
CA VAL A 53 -26.30 22.77 8.16
C VAL A 53 -26.54 23.46 9.50
N LEU A 54 -26.69 22.69 10.59
CA LEU A 54 -26.88 23.23 11.95
C LEU A 54 -25.56 23.54 12.65
N LYS A 55 -24.41 23.18 12.07
CA LYS A 55 -23.09 23.46 12.65
C LYS A 55 -22.72 24.92 12.45
N ASN A 56 -22.07 25.49 13.45
CA ASN A 56 -21.50 26.83 13.34
C ASN A 56 -20.13 26.78 12.64
N ALA A 57 -19.65 27.95 12.19
CA ALA A 57 -18.37 28.06 11.48
C ALA A 57 -17.17 27.62 12.33
N SER A 58 -17.22 27.78 13.66
CA SER A 58 -16.13 27.37 14.55
C SER A 58 -16.01 25.84 14.63
N ASP A 59 -17.13 25.13 14.69
CA ASP A 59 -17.15 23.67 14.72
C ASP A 59 -16.62 23.10 13.40
N ILE A 60 -17.05 23.65 12.27
CA ILE A 60 -16.57 23.25 10.94
C ILE A 60 -15.06 23.52 10.81
N ALA A 61 -14.56 24.66 11.32
CA ALA A 61 -13.13 24.96 11.33
C ALA A 61 -12.33 23.95 12.18
N ASN A 62 -12.88 23.54 13.33
CA ASN A 62 -12.26 22.52 14.19
C ASN A 62 -12.21 21.15 13.49
N TYR A 63 -13.30 20.72 12.84
CA TYR A 63 -13.32 19.48 12.06
C TYR A 63 -12.33 19.52 10.90
N ASN A 64 -12.20 20.66 10.22
CA ASN A 64 -11.23 20.83 9.14
C ASN A 64 -9.78 20.75 9.66
N SER A 65 -9.51 21.31 10.84
CA SER A 65 -8.19 21.19 11.49
C SER A 65 -7.85 19.73 11.83
N GLU A 66 -8.80 18.99 12.42
CA GLU A 66 -8.65 17.55 12.68
C GLU A 66 -8.40 16.79 11.38
N PHE A 67 -9.19 17.05 10.33
CA PHE A 67 -9.06 16.43 9.01
C PHE A 67 -7.67 16.65 8.40
N LYS A 68 -7.11 17.86 8.50
CA LYS A 68 -5.75 18.16 8.00
C LYS A 68 -4.67 17.43 8.79
N ASN A 69 -4.82 17.32 10.10
CA ASN A 69 -3.87 16.56 10.93
C ASN A 69 -3.93 15.06 10.61
N LEU A 70 -5.12 14.52 10.36
CA LEU A 70 -5.29 13.11 9.95
C LEU A 70 -4.65 12.82 8.59
N GLN A 71 -4.67 13.76 7.63
CA GLN A 71 -3.94 13.61 6.36
C GLN A 71 -2.43 13.51 6.57
N VAL A 72 -1.88 14.29 7.52
CA VAL A 72 -0.46 14.22 7.89
C VAL A 72 -0.13 12.92 8.59
N GLN A 73 -1.00 12.45 9.48
CA GLN A 73 -0.82 11.17 10.15
C GLN A 73 -0.86 10.00 9.14
N LEU A 74 -1.77 10.04 8.17
CA LEU A 74 -1.85 9.02 7.11
C LEU A 74 -0.55 8.95 6.29
N TYR A 75 0.03 10.10 5.94
CA TYR A 75 1.34 10.16 5.30
C TYR A 75 2.45 9.59 6.21
N GLN A 76 2.47 9.92 7.51
CA GLN A 76 3.48 9.38 8.43
C GLN A 76 3.42 7.86 8.54
N MET A 77 2.21 7.28 8.53
CA MET A 77 2.02 5.82 8.53
C MET A 77 2.60 5.16 7.27
N SER A 78 2.52 5.81 6.10
CA SER A 78 3.14 5.28 4.88
C SER A 78 4.68 5.27 4.93
N GLN A 79 5.28 6.03 5.85
CA GLN A 79 6.74 6.09 6.02
C GLN A 79 7.27 5.05 7.02
N GLU A 80 6.40 4.23 7.62
CA GLU A 80 6.82 3.21 8.57
C GLU A 80 7.73 2.13 7.95
N THR A 81 8.59 1.54 8.79
CA THR A 81 9.60 0.56 8.36
C THR A 81 9.58 -0.66 9.26
N PHE A 82 9.88 -1.83 8.69
CA PHE A 82 10.13 -3.07 9.40
C PHE A 82 11.60 -3.46 9.22
N ASN A 83 12.35 -3.56 10.31
CA ASN A 83 13.80 -3.83 10.29
C ASN A 83 14.59 -2.89 9.37
N GLY A 84 14.22 -1.61 9.33
CA GLY A 84 14.86 -0.58 8.48
C GLY A 84 14.47 -0.64 7.00
N VAL A 85 13.60 -1.57 6.59
CA VAL A 85 13.03 -1.64 5.25
C VAL A 85 11.65 -1.00 5.29
N SER A 86 11.40 -0.01 4.43
CA SER A 86 10.08 0.62 4.33
C SER A 86 8.98 -0.41 4.03
N LEU A 87 7.83 -0.26 4.68
CA LEU A 87 6.68 -1.13 4.49
C LEU A 87 5.99 -0.90 3.15
N PHE A 88 5.93 0.35 2.67
CA PHE A 88 5.18 0.74 1.48
C PHE A 88 6.10 1.18 0.34
N ALA A 89 5.67 0.97 -0.90
CA ALA A 89 6.41 1.40 -2.07
C ALA A 89 5.88 2.73 -2.60
N THR A 90 6.80 3.63 -2.93
CA THR A 90 6.53 4.85 -3.70
C THR A 90 7.05 4.74 -5.13
N THR A 91 7.97 3.81 -5.40
CA THR A 91 8.62 3.59 -6.69
C THR A 91 8.59 2.12 -7.07
N THR A 92 8.59 1.81 -8.38
CA THR A 92 8.46 0.43 -8.90
C THR A 92 9.67 -0.44 -8.56
N THR A 93 10.80 0.19 -8.26
CA THR A 93 12.02 -0.46 -7.77
C THR A 93 12.61 0.35 -6.63
N ALA A 94 13.40 -0.30 -5.75
CA ALA A 94 13.96 0.32 -4.55
C ALA A 94 14.84 1.55 -4.81
N THR A 95 15.40 1.69 -6.02
CA THR A 95 16.27 2.81 -6.42
C THR A 95 15.81 3.45 -7.75
N GLY A 96 14.57 3.20 -8.17
CA GLY A 96 14.02 3.71 -9.42
C GLY A 96 13.41 5.09 -9.27
N ALA A 97 13.15 5.74 -10.41
CA ALA A 97 12.46 7.02 -10.48
C ALA A 97 10.97 6.90 -10.86
N THR A 98 10.54 5.73 -11.33
CA THR A 98 9.15 5.49 -11.73
C THR A 98 8.31 5.26 -10.49
N SER A 99 7.31 6.12 -10.27
CA SER A 99 6.37 6.00 -9.15
C SER A 99 5.47 4.77 -9.30
N THR A 100 5.04 4.22 -8.18
CA THR A 100 4.05 3.15 -8.19
C THR A 100 2.62 3.67 -8.30
N VAL A 101 1.75 2.87 -8.91
CA VAL A 101 0.32 3.15 -9.01
C VAL A 101 -0.46 1.96 -8.47
N PHE A 102 -1.44 2.22 -7.59
CA PHE A 102 -2.35 1.18 -7.10
C PHE A 102 -3.15 0.59 -8.27
N GLY A 103 -3.15 -0.74 -8.40
CA GLY A 103 -3.76 -1.41 -9.54
C GLY A 103 -3.03 -1.18 -10.87
N GLY A 104 -1.79 -0.68 -10.82
CA GLY A 104 -0.96 -0.37 -11.98
C GLY A 104 -0.43 -1.57 -12.76
N THR A 105 -0.85 -2.80 -12.41
CA THR A 105 -0.56 -4.01 -13.18
C THR A 105 -1.31 -4.01 -14.51
N ASN A 106 -0.82 -3.30 -15.53
CA ASN A 106 -1.37 -3.43 -16.87
C ASN A 106 -0.81 -4.68 -17.58
N ALA A 107 -1.62 -5.35 -18.41
CA ALA A 107 -1.28 -6.64 -19.03
C ALA A 107 -0.01 -6.63 -19.92
N THR A 108 0.53 -5.44 -20.23
CA THR A 108 1.75 -5.22 -21.00
C THR A 108 2.93 -4.89 -20.09
N ALA A 109 4.01 -5.68 -20.18
CA ALA A 109 5.20 -5.57 -19.32
C ALA A 109 5.93 -4.19 -19.36
N ALA A 110 5.58 -3.30 -20.28
CA ALA A 110 6.14 -1.95 -20.37
C ALA A 110 5.60 -0.97 -19.31
N ASP A 111 4.43 -1.27 -18.73
CA ASP A 111 3.69 -0.37 -17.82
C ASP A 111 3.49 -0.99 -16.43
N GLN A 112 4.37 -1.90 -16.00
CA GLN A 112 4.33 -2.47 -14.65
C GLN A 112 4.66 -1.40 -13.61
N LEU A 113 3.61 -0.77 -13.07
CA LEU A 113 3.72 0.30 -12.06
C LEU A 113 3.61 -0.23 -10.62
N ASP A 114 3.85 -1.53 -10.42
CA ASP A 114 3.88 -2.15 -9.09
C ASP A 114 5.31 -2.35 -8.58
N ASN A 115 5.43 -2.54 -7.27
CA ASN A 115 6.67 -2.98 -6.63
C ASN A 115 6.48 -4.39 -6.08
N THR A 116 7.32 -5.32 -6.52
CA THR A 116 7.27 -6.72 -6.08
C THR A 116 8.59 -7.16 -5.47
N VAL A 117 8.50 -7.97 -4.42
CA VAL A 117 9.65 -8.59 -3.76
C VAL A 117 9.53 -10.12 -3.88
N ASP A 118 10.59 -10.76 -4.36
CA ASP A 118 10.64 -12.21 -4.49
C ASP A 118 11.23 -12.89 -3.24
N ILE A 119 10.48 -13.82 -2.66
CA ILE A 119 10.94 -14.68 -1.57
C ILE A 119 11.26 -16.06 -2.11
N TYR A 120 12.52 -16.45 -2.06
CA TYR A 120 12.96 -17.79 -2.48
C TYR A 120 12.52 -18.82 -1.44
N THR A 121 11.75 -19.82 -1.87
CA THR A 121 11.17 -20.84 -0.98
C THR A 121 11.92 -22.18 -0.99
N THR A 122 13.07 -22.23 -1.67
CA THR A 122 13.89 -23.44 -1.79
C THR A 122 15.37 -23.15 -1.64
N GLU A 123 16.15 -24.17 -1.27
CA GLU A 123 17.61 -24.11 -1.14
C GLU A 123 18.39 -23.82 -2.44
N ARG A 124 17.69 -23.77 -3.59
CA ARG A 124 18.25 -23.52 -4.93
C ARG A 124 18.26 -22.04 -5.30
N GLY A 125 17.75 -21.16 -4.43
CA GLY A 125 17.68 -19.72 -4.67
C GLY A 125 16.95 -19.40 -5.98
N THR A 126 17.58 -18.61 -6.85
CA THR A 126 17.05 -18.20 -8.16
C THR A 126 16.74 -19.37 -9.09
N GLY A 127 17.39 -20.52 -8.93
CA GLY A 127 17.12 -21.74 -9.71
C GLY A 127 16.02 -22.63 -9.15
N GLY A 128 15.20 -22.12 -8.23
CA GLY A 128 14.10 -22.84 -7.60
C GLY A 128 12.83 -21.99 -7.49
N SER A 129 11.83 -22.53 -6.80
CA SER A 129 10.54 -21.85 -6.63
C SER A 129 10.69 -20.57 -5.80
N LYS A 130 9.90 -19.56 -6.17
CA LYS A 130 9.80 -18.29 -5.46
C LYS A 130 8.34 -17.90 -5.28
N VAL A 131 8.07 -17.15 -4.22
CA VAL A 131 6.79 -16.48 -3.99
C VAL A 131 7.05 -14.98 -4.10
N SER A 132 6.52 -14.37 -5.15
CA SER A 132 6.48 -12.91 -5.27
C SER A 132 5.38 -12.36 -4.37
N ILE A 133 5.70 -11.32 -3.63
CA ILE A 133 4.79 -10.52 -2.81
C ILE A 133 4.78 -9.08 -3.31
N ASN A 134 3.64 -8.41 -3.23
CA ASN A 134 3.54 -6.99 -3.55
C ASN A 134 4.01 -6.17 -2.36
N LYS A 135 4.89 -5.19 -2.59
CA LYS A 135 5.15 -4.13 -1.63
C LYS A 135 4.14 -3.03 -1.91
N THR A 136 3.12 -2.94 -1.04
CA THR A 136 1.90 -2.18 -1.33
C THR A 136 2.15 -0.68 -1.53
N SER A 137 1.39 -0.09 -2.45
CA SER A 137 1.47 1.33 -2.82
C SER A 137 0.42 2.14 -2.06
N MET A 138 0.54 2.21 -0.73
CA MET A 138 -0.46 2.86 0.13
C MET A 138 -0.73 4.32 -0.27
N LEU A 139 0.30 5.12 -0.55
CA LEU A 139 0.11 6.51 -0.93
C LEU A 139 -0.67 6.66 -2.25
N SER A 140 -0.36 5.84 -3.26
CA SER A 140 -1.13 5.84 -4.51
C SER A 140 -2.58 5.39 -4.31
N SER A 141 -2.84 4.42 -3.42
CA SER A 141 -4.20 3.93 -3.15
C SER A 141 -5.16 4.99 -2.58
N VAL A 142 -4.61 6.07 -2.02
CA VAL A 142 -5.37 7.21 -1.46
C VAL A 142 -5.16 8.50 -2.25
N THR A 143 -4.59 8.38 -3.45
CA THR A 143 -4.36 9.47 -4.39
C THR A 143 -5.19 9.22 -5.64
N PHE A 144 -6.02 10.18 -6.00
CA PHE A 144 -7.01 10.03 -7.06
C PHE A 144 -6.80 11.05 -8.16
N ASP A 145 -6.93 10.61 -9.39
CA ASP A 145 -7.21 11.52 -10.51
C ASP A 145 -8.65 11.97 -10.35
N ALA A 146 -8.83 13.23 -9.96
CA ALA A 146 -10.16 13.81 -9.82
C ALA A 146 -10.51 14.70 -11.02
N ASP A 147 -9.55 15.02 -11.89
CA ASP A 147 -9.76 15.95 -12.99
C ASP A 147 -10.71 15.36 -14.04
N LEU A 148 -11.68 16.17 -14.43
CA LEU A 148 -12.70 15.86 -15.44
C LEU A 148 -12.36 16.43 -16.81
N GLN A 149 -11.22 17.12 -16.93
CA GLN A 149 -10.97 18.05 -18.03
C GLN A 149 -9.78 17.70 -18.92
N ASP A 150 -9.06 16.60 -18.67
CA ASP A 150 -7.97 16.24 -19.59
C ASP A 150 -8.53 15.80 -20.96
N ALA A 151 -7.92 16.33 -22.02
CA ALA A 151 -8.33 16.09 -23.40
C ALA A 151 -7.95 14.66 -23.81
N GLY A 152 -8.81 13.69 -23.49
CA GLY A 152 -8.54 12.27 -23.63
C GLY A 152 -8.91 11.45 -22.41
N ALA A 153 -9.33 12.09 -21.31
CA ALA A 153 -9.83 11.41 -20.12
C ALA A 153 -11.01 10.49 -20.47
N VAL A 154 -10.92 9.24 -20.01
CA VAL A 154 -12.01 8.27 -20.12
C VAL A 154 -13.10 8.71 -19.13
N ARG A 155 -14.30 9.00 -19.62
CA ARG A 155 -15.45 9.32 -18.76
C ARG A 155 -15.65 8.18 -17.74
N GLY A 156 -15.61 8.48 -16.44
CA GLY A 156 -15.67 7.49 -15.36
C GLY A 156 -14.33 7.17 -14.69
N GLY A 157 -13.23 7.79 -15.11
CA GLY A 157 -11.89 7.64 -14.51
C GLY A 157 -11.62 8.56 -13.32
N GLU A 158 -12.58 9.38 -12.89
CA GLU A 158 -12.42 10.46 -11.90
C GLU A 158 -12.22 9.98 -10.44
N MET A 159 -11.98 8.68 -10.26
CA MET A 159 -11.62 8.02 -9.00
C MET A 159 -10.57 6.93 -9.21
N ASP A 160 -9.89 6.95 -10.35
CA ASP A 160 -8.78 6.05 -10.61
C ASP A 160 -7.58 6.49 -9.77
N SER A 161 -6.83 5.51 -9.30
CA SER A 161 -5.64 5.77 -8.50
C SER A 161 -4.50 6.21 -9.40
N VAL A 162 -3.77 7.23 -8.93
CA VAL A 162 -2.59 7.76 -9.63
C VAL A 162 -1.37 7.73 -8.72
N ALA A 163 -0.20 7.96 -9.31
CA ALA A 163 1.04 8.07 -8.56
C ALA A 163 0.96 9.22 -7.55
N TRP A 164 1.42 8.98 -6.33
CA TRP A 164 1.57 10.05 -5.36
C TRP A 164 2.78 10.93 -5.72
N SER A 165 2.60 12.24 -5.66
CA SER A 165 3.65 13.25 -5.86
C SER A 165 3.87 14.04 -4.57
N SER A 166 5.13 14.30 -4.22
CA SER A 166 5.46 15.22 -3.13
C SER A 166 5.41 16.69 -3.55
N THR A 167 5.22 16.96 -4.85
CA THR A 167 5.16 18.31 -5.38
C THR A 167 3.74 18.84 -5.27
N ALA A 168 3.56 19.93 -4.52
CA ALA A 168 2.26 20.54 -4.25
C ALA A 168 1.49 21.00 -5.52
N THR A 169 2.14 21.05 -6.69
CA THR A 169 1.51 21.41 -7.97
C THR A 169 0.70 20.29 -8.59
N ASP A 170 1.00 19.02 -8.28
CA ASP A 170 0.42 17.87 -8.99
C ASP A 170 -0.70 17.19 -8.19
N LEU A 171 -0.94 17.67 -6.96
CA LEU A 171 -1.99 17.16 -6.06
C LEU A 171 -2.83 18.33 -5.52
N ASN A 172 -3.04 19.37 -6.34
CA ASN A 172 -3.71 20.58 -5.89
C ASN A 172 -5.23 20.58 -6.15
N GLY A 173 -5.82 19.45 -6.53
CA GLY A 173 -7.23 19.34 -6.87
C GLY A 173 -8.17 19.98 -5.85
N THR A 174 -9.06 20.84 -6.34
CA THR A 174 -10.11 21.49 -5.54
C THR A 174 -11.49 21.24 -6.14
N LEU A 175 -12.51 21.18 -5.28
CA LEU A 175 -13.89 21.05 -5.74
C LEU A 175 -14.37 22.38 -6.31
N GLN A 176 -14.69 22.39 -7.60
CA GLN A 176 -15.20 23.54 -8.31
C GLN A 176 -16.72 23.68 -8.12
N ALA A 177 -17.24 24.89 -8.35
CA ALA A 177 -18.66 25.21 -8.17
C ALA A 177 -19.62 24.40 -9.07
N ASN A 178 -19.12 23.87 -10.19
CA ASN A 178 -19.85 22.97 -11.09
C ASN A 178 -19.86 21.50 -10.63
N GLY A 179 -19.21 21.19 -9.49
CA GLY A 179 -19.07 19.83 -8.95
C GLY A 179 -17.91 19.02 -9.53
N THR A 180 -17.05 19.61 -10.36
CA THR A 180 -15.87 18.97 -10.95
C THR A 180 -14.61 19.27 -10.14
N TYR A 181 -13.53 18.54 -10.40
CA TYR A 181 -12.19 18.91 -9.95
C TYR A 181 -11.34 19.35 -11.14
N ASP A 182 -10.25 20.04 -10.84
CA ASP A 182 -9.31 20.62 -11.80
C ASP A 182 -7.95 19.92 -11.83
N ASP A 183 -7.69 19.03 -10.88
CA ASP A 183 -6.43 18.30 -10.72
C ASP A 183 -6.62 17.08 -9.81
N ALA A 184 -5.62 16.20 -9.78
CA ALA A 184 -5.53 15.11 -8.83
C ALA A 184 -5.39 15.62 -7.39
N PHE A 185 -5.69 14.76 -6.41
CA PHE A 185 -5.41 15.04 -5.01
C PHE A 185 -5.12 13.76 -4.22
N SER A 186 -4.56 13.91 -3.01
CA SER A 186 -4.34 12.80 -2.08
C SER A 186 -4.93 13.08 -0.71
N PHE A 187 -5.36 12.02 -0.03
CA PHE A 187 -5.65 12.06 1.41
C PHE A 187 -4.38 12.07 2.26
N ALA A 188 -3.20 11.82 1.69
CA ALA A 188 -1.93 11.84 2.43
C ALA A 188 -1.16 13.12 2.08
N SER A 189 -0.84 13.91 3.11
CA SER A 189 -0.10 15.18 2.96
C SER A 189 1.13 15.21 3.86
N ILE A 190 2.22 15.81 3.39
CA ILE A 190 3.45 15.97 4.19
C ILE A 190 3.24 16.99 5.31
N THR A 191 2.50 18.07 5.02
CA THR A 191 2.24 19.16 5.96
C THR A 191 0.76 19.49 6.04
N SER A 192 0.33 20.08 7.16
CA SER A 192 -1.05 20.55 7.31
C SER A 192 -1.36 21.78 6.45
N ALA A 193 -0.34 22.50 5.96
CA ALA A 193 -0.52 23.63 5.05
C ALA A 193 -0.92 23.17 3.65
N ASP A 194 -0.32 22.08 3.17
CA ASP A 194 -0.59 21.49 1.85
C ASP A 194 -1.83 20.56 1.87
N ALA A 195 -2.29 20.18 3.06
CA ALA A 195 -3.44 19.31 3.27
C ALA A 195 -4.75 19.95 2.77
N LYS A 196 -5.58 19.14 2.10
CA LYS A 196 -6.85 19.57 1.52
C LYS A 196 -7.84 19.97 2.59
N ASN A 197 -8.74 20.91 2.28
CA ASN A 197 -9.84 21.20 3.18
C ASN A 197 -10.95 20.17 3.01
N LEU A 198 -11.71 19.99 4.06
CA LEU A 198 -12.88 19.11 4.08
C LEU A 198 -13.94 19.52 3.06
N ALA A 199 -14.04 20.81 2.74
CA ALA A 199 -14.93 21.34 1.70
C ALA A 199 -14.52 20.86 0.30
N ASP A 200 -13.22 20.67 0.08
CA ASP A 200 -12.66 20.34 -1.23
C ASP A 200 -12.85 18.85 -1.57
N ILE A 201 -13.12 17.99 -0.59
CA ILE A 201 -13.21 16.54 -0.83
C ILE A 201 -14.66 16.03 -0.87
N GLY A 202 -15.02 15.31 -1.93
CA GLY A 202 -16.30 14.63 -2.10
C GLY A 202 -16.43 13.36 -1.24
N THR A 203 -17.66 12.98 -0.86
CA THR A 203 -17.90 11.81 0.02
C THR A 203 -17.54 10.48 -0.64
N SER A 204 -17.65 10.38 -1.97
CA SER A 204 -17.33 9.17 -2.75
C SER A 204 -15.87 8.74 -2.64
N PHE A 205 -14.94 9.71 -2.54
CA PHE A 205 -13.51 9.43 -2.45
C PHE A 205 -13.14 8.70 -1.15
N PHE A 206 -13.86 8.92 -0.05
CA PHE A 206 -13.64 8.19 1.21
C PHE A 206 -13.99 6.72 1.06
N THR A 207 -15.14 6.41 0.45
CA THR A 207 -15.54 5.03 0.16
C THR A 207 -14.51 4.36 -0.75
N LYS A 208 -14.09 5.04 -1.82
CA LYS A 208 -13.09 4.51 -2.75
C LYS A 208 -11.73 4.27 -2.08
N ALA A 209 -11.26 5.20 -1.25
CA ALA A 209 -10.01 5.02 -0.51
C ALA A 209 -10.07 3.83 0.45
N LEU A 210 -11.19 3.65 1.15
CA LEU A 210 -11.41 2.48 2.01
C LEU A 210 -11.43 1.17 1.22
N GLU A 211 -12.07 1.13 0.05
CA GLU A 211 -12.06 -0.03 -0.85
C GLU A 211 -10.65 -0.36 -1.35
N ASN A 212 -9.86 0.64 -1.72
CA ASN A 212 -8.49 0.46 -2.18
C ASN A 212 -7.60 -0.10 -1.04
N ILE A 213 -7.70 0.45 0.18
CA ILE A 213 -6.97 -0.08 1.34
C ILE A 213 -7.42 -1.52 1.67
N ALA A 214 -8.73 -1.81 1.61
CA ALA A 214 -9.24 -3.17 1.81
C ALA A 214 -8.69 -4.15 0.76
N THR A 215 -8.52 -3.71 -0.49
CA THR A 215 -7.89 -4.50 -1.55
C THR A 215 -6.43 -4.78 -1.23
N LEU A 216 -5.65 -3.77 -0.81
CA LEU A 216 -4.26 -3.96 -0.38
C LEU A 216 -4.13 -4.96 0.78
N ARG A 217 -5.05 -4.89 1.77
CA ARG A 217 -5.10 -5.86 2.87
C ARG A 217 -5.41 -7.27 2.39
N ALA A 218 -6.35 -7.42 1.45
CA ALA A 218 -6.67 -8.72 0.86
C ALA A 218 -5.48 -9.32 0.10
N GLU A 219 -4.73 -8.51 -0.65
CA GLU A 219 -3.50 -8.92 -1.33
C GLU A 219 -2.41 -9.36 -0.34
N ASN A 220 -2.25 -8.63 0.77
CA ASN A 220 -1.33 -9.00 1.85
C ASN A 220 -1.73 -10.32 2.50
N GLY A 221 -3.00 -10.49 2.85
CA GLY A 221 -3.51 -11.74 3.44
C GLY A 221 -3.33 -12.95 2.50
N GLY A 222 -3.54 -12.75 1.20
CA GLY A 222 -3.28 -13.77 0.17
C GLY A 222 -1.80 -14.13 0.08
N SER A 223 -0.92 -13.14 0.09
CA SER A 223 0.54 -13.32 0.06
C SER A 223 1.05 -14.03 1.32
N ALA A 224 0.57 -13.63 2.50
CA ALA A 224 0.91 -14.26 3.78
C ALA A 224 0.47 -15.73 3.82
N SER A 225 -0.73 -16.04 3.32
CA SER A 225 -1.23 -17.41 3.20
C SER A 225 -0.33 -18.26 2.29
N ARG A 226 0.07 -17.74 1.12
CA ARG A 226 0.99 -18.42 0.18
C ARG A 226 2.38 -18.67 0.79
N LEU A 227 2.90 -17.72 1.54
CA LEU A 227 4.16 -17.87 2.26
C LEU A 227 4.05 -18.91 3.38
N ASN A 228 2.94 -18.94 4.12
CA ASN A 228 2.71 -19.96 5.15
C ASN A 228 2.65 -21.39 4.58
N PHE A 229 1.99 -21.59 3.44
CA PHE A 229 2.03 -22.89 2.75
C PHE A 229 3.46 -23.26 2.30
N SER A 230 4.21 -22.28 1.80
CA SER A 230 5.61 -22.47 1.41
C SER A 230 6.51 -22.81 2.61
N LEU A 231 6.28 -22.17 3.76
CA LEU A 231 6.98 -22.44 5.01
C LEU A 231 6.73 -23.87 5.49
N GLN A 232 5.47 -24.32 5.49
CA GLN A 232 5.12 -25.69 5.86
C GLN A 232 5.78 -26.72 4.94
N HIS A 233 5.84 -26.43 3.63
CA HIS A 233 6.53 -27.29 2.68
C HIS A 233 8.05 -27.32 2.95
N ALA A 234 8.68 -26.16 3.10
CA ALA A 234 10.11 -26.02 3.37
C ALA A 234 10.52 -26.71 4.69
N ASN A 235 9.72 -26.58 5.76
CA ASN A 235 9.90 -27.30 7.01
C ASN A 235 9.86 -28.83 6.82
N ARG A 236 8.88 -29.35 6.05
CA ARG A 236 8.80 -30.78 5.76
C ARG A 236 10.02 -31.27 4.97
N THR A 237 10.48 -30.49 3.99
CA THR A 237 11.71 -30.80 3.25
C THR A 237 12.93 -30.81 4.17
N GLN A 238 13.05 -29.84 5.08
CA GLN A 238 14.12 -29.80 6.08
C GLN A 238 14.13 -31.07 6.95
N THR A 239 12.98 -31.45 7.53
CA THR A 239 12.88 -32.65 8.36
C THR A 239 13.24 -33.92 7.60
N ASN A 240 12.83 -34.03 6.34
CA ASN A 240 13.19 -35.17 5.49
C ASN A 240 14.70 -35.22 5.21
N LEU A 241 15.34 -34.08 4.98
CA LEU A 241 16.79 -33.99 4.78
C LEU A 241 17.55 -34.33 6.07
N GLU A 242 17.07 -33.88 7.23
CA GLU A 242 17.65 -34.21 8.53
C GLU A 242 17.55 -35.72 8.82
N ALA A 243 16.40 -36.33 8.56
CA ALA A 243 16.19 -37.77 8.68
C ALA A 243 17.09 -38.57 7.72
N ALA A 244 17.30 -38.08 6.49
CA ALA A 244 18.18 -38.72 5.50
C ALA A 244 19.67 -38.58 5.86
N ASN A 245 20.07 -37.51 6.55
CA ASN A 245 21.44 -37.29 6.99
C ASN A 245 21.80 -38.11 8.24
N GLY A 246 20.80 -38.47 9.05
CA GLY A 246 20.94 -39.33 10.23
C GLY A 246 20.90 -40.83 9.94
N ARG A 247 20.63 -41.23 8.69
CA ARG A 247 20.73 -42.62 8.20
C ARG A 247 22.08 -42.85 7.52
#